data_AF-A0A087UP94-F1
#
_entry.id   AF-A0A087UP94-F1
#
_cell.length_a   1.000
_cell.length_b   1.000
_cell.length_c   1.000
_cell.angle_alpha   90.00
_cell.angle_beta   90.00
_cell.angle_gamma   90.00
#
_symmetry.space_group_name_H-M   'P 1'
#
loop_
_entity.id
_entity.type
_entity.pdbx_description
1 polymer ?
#
loop_
_entity_poly.entity_id
_entity_poly.type
_entity_poly.pdbx_seq_one_letter_code
_entity_poly.pdbx_strand_id
1 'polypeptide(L)'
;MKISHILSKNEELRSRVMKILDDKEISHYYSLAQKGSSSLFTRPLLSADGINVTYGIEMEMLDGGLLKRSSFDVDFETSVGISNLLSVGMFAEGLSSIAGDSSGEEGVDPTAGMELTFLESSLRPYVFFSSTSELMGHAWSGTASEPTPALQGIFALSDDKNLLVLNNGMIAQLELRGVLSVDLSASIQISLWNRNSQSQVKNAAALLMVGVATVDSDIAKTQGAFNFMGQSAIEFKTDLEFYESPFKMCLQMDHPDVIIKRNFQRSFEITGSKFLVKKSKKRKRLIPR
;
A
#
# COMPACT_ATOMS: atom_id res chain seq x y z
N MET A 1 1.66 -14.84 17.32
CA MET A 1 1.90 -13.44 16.87
C MET A 1 0.67 -12.76 16.24
N LYS A 2 -0.16 -13.44 15.44
CA LYS A 2 -1.40 -12.87 14.86
C LYS A 2 -2.42 -12.40 15.92
N ILE A 3 -2.55 -13.17 17.01
CA ILE A 3 -3.44 -12.84 18.14
C ILE A 3 -3.06 -11.49 18.77
N SER A 4 -1.78 -11.24 19.08
CA SER A 4 -1.35 -9.97 19.70
C SER A 4 -1.64 -8.75 18.84
N HIS A 5 -1.60 -8.89 17.52
CA HIS A 5 -1.96 -7.83 16.59
C HIS A 5 -3.48 -7.58 16.56
N ILE A 6 -4.29 -8.63 16.50
CA ILE A 6 -5.76 -8.52 16.56
C ILE A 6 -6.21 -7.87 17.87
N LEU A 7 -5.55 -8.19 18.99
CA LEU A 7 -5.81 -7.58 20.30
C LEU A 7 -5.50 -6.08 20.34
N SER A 8 -4.64 -5.58 19.46
CA SER A 8 -4.33 -4.14 19.37
C SER A 8 -5.40 -3.35 18.60
N LYS A 9 -6.14 -4.01 17.70
CA LYS A 9 -7.15 -3.37 16.84
C LYS A 9 -8.57 -3.41 17.42
N ASN A 10 -8.93 -4.42 18.21
CA ASN A 10 -10.29 -4.62 18.70
C ASN A 10 -10.34 -4.70 20.24
N GLU A 11 -10.91 -3.68 20.88
CA GLU A 11 -11.04 -3.59 22.33
C GLU A 11 -11.97 -4.64 22.93
N GLU A 12 -13.04 -5.02 22.22
CA GLU A 12 -13.99 -6.03 22.69
C GLU A 12 -13.34 -7.42 22.71
N LEU A 13 -12.70 -7.81 21.61
CA LEU A 13 -11.93 -9.05 21.54
C LEU A 13 -10.79 -9.06 22.55
N ARG A 14 -10.13 -7.92 22.77
CA ARG A 14 -9.09 -7.78 23.79
C ARG A 14 -9.61 -8.13 25.17
N SER A 15 -10.78 -7.63 25.55
CA SER A 15 -11.37 -7.94 26.86
C SER A 15 -11.69 -9.42 27.03
N ARG A 16 -12.14 -10.10 25.96
CA ARG A 16 -12.46 -11.54 25.99
C ARG A 16 -11.21 -12.41 26.05
N VAL A 17 -10.19 -12.07 25.27
CA VAL A 17 -8.93 -12.83 25.23
C VAL A 17 -8.09 -12.59 26.48
N MET A 18 -8.14 -11.40 27.09
CA MET A 18 -7.49 -11.17 28.39
C MET A 18 -8.04 -12.10 29.48
N LYS A 19 -9.37 -12.36 29.50
CA LYS A 19 -9.96 -13.35 30.43
C LYS A 19 -9.46 -14.78 30.21
N ILE A 20 -9.06 -15.13 29.00
CA ILE A 20 -8.50 -16.45 28.66
C ILE A 20 -7.01 -16.50 29.00
N LEU A 21 -6.29 -15.39 28.80
CA LEU A 21 -4.88 -15.25 29.18
C LEU A 21 -4.66 -15.21 30.69
N ASP A 22 -5.70 -14.98 31.51
CA ASP A 22 -5.62 -15.11 32.96
C ASP A 22 -5.31 -16.56 33.41
N ASP A 23 -5.62 -17.56 32.56
CA ASP A 23 -5.24 -18.95 32.80
C ASP A 23 -3.72 -19.15 32.62
N LYS A 24 -3.06 -19.57 33.70
CA LYS A 24 -1.59 -19.77 33.75
C LYS A 24 -1.11 -20.91 32.86
N GLU A 25 -1.97 -21.86 32.49
CA GLU A 25 -1.61 -22.91 31.52
C GLU A 25 -1.47 -22.32 30.11
N ILE A 26 -2.25 -21.29 29.80
CA ILE A 26 -2.29 -20.65 28.48
C ILE A 26 -1.26 -19.52 28.39
N SER A 27 -1.17 -18.66 29.41
CA SER A 27 -0.23 -17.52 29.47
C SER A 27 1.16 -17.88 29.99
N HIS A 28 1.63 -19.09 29.67
CA HIS A 28 2.96 -19.52 30.03
C HIS A 28 4.02 -18.98 29.05
N TYR A 29 5.22 -18.66 29.53
CA TYR A 29 6.31 -18.22 28.65
C TYR A 29 6.64 -19.27 27.58
N TYR A 30 6.43 -20.56 27.90
CA TYR A 30 6.69 -21.67 26.98
C TYR A 30 5.74 -21.69 25.77
N SER A 31 4.45 -21.34 25.98
CA SER A 31 3.46 -21.28 24.89
C SER A 31 3.59 -20.00 24.06
N LEU A 32 4.01 -18.90 24.70
CA LEU A 32 4.17 -17.59 24.04
C LEU A 32 5.53 -17.44 23.33
N ALA A 33 6.58 -18.10 23.81
CA ALA A 33 7.91 -18.10 23.20
C ALA A 33 7.98 -19.11 22.04
N GLN A 34 7.23 -18.83 20.98
CA GLN A 34 7.29 -19.61 19.75
C GLN A 34 8.60 -19.31 19.00
N LYS A 35 9.27 -20.38 18.55
CA LYS A 35 10.41 -20.28 17.63
C LYS A 35 9.89 -20.06 16.21
N GLY A 36 10.54 -19.17 15.45
CA GLY A 36 10.19 -18.90 14.06
C GLY A 36 10.50 -17.46 13.66
N SER A 37 10.57 -17.22 12.35
CA SER A 37 10.83 -15.89 11.75
C SER A 37 9.57 -15.23 11.19
N SER A 38 8.41 -15.89 11.26
CA SER A 38 7.12 -15.31 10.85
C SER A 38 6.80 -14.07 11.66
N SER A 39 6.33 -13.01 10.99
CA SER A 39 6.07 -11.74 11.65
C SER A 39 4.83 -11.02 11.10
N LEU A 40 4.24 -10.20 11.96
CA LEU A 40 3.08 -9.37 11.62
C LEU A 40 3.19 -8.05 12.36
N PHE A 41 3.13 -6.94 11.63
CA PHE A 41 3.12 -5.61 12.24
C PHE A 41 2.33 -4.61 11.40
N THR A 42 1.77 -3.60 12.07
CA THR A 42 1.08 -2.47 11.42
C THR A 42 1.54 -1.16 12.05
N ARG A 43 1.74 -0.15 11.21
CA ARG A 43 2.20 1.18 11.62
C ARG A 43 1.48 2.28 10.83
N PRO A 44 1.29 3.48 11.40
CA PRO A 44 0.78 4.61 10.65
C PRO A 44 1.83 5.09 9.64
N LEU A 45 1.42 5.27 8.38
CA LEU A 45 2.21 5.89 7.31
C LEU A 45 1.98 7.40 7.24
N LEU A 46 0.73 7.82 7.42
CA LEU A 46 0.32 9.21 7.31
C LEU A 46 -0.80 9.49 8.31
N SER A 47 -0.69 10.56 9.09
CA SER A 47 -1.82 11.07 9.87
C SER A 47 -2.02 12.55 9.54
N ALA A 48 -3.18 12.86 8.98
CA ALA A 48 -3.61 14.21 8.63
C ALA A 48 -5.03 14.45 9.15
N ASP A 49 -5.45 15.71 9.25
CA ASP A 49 -6.77 16.07 9.81
C ASP A 49 -7.92 15.31 9.12
N GLY A 50 -8.44 14.27 9.80
CA GLY A 50 -9.53 13.41 9.33
C GLY A 50 -9.15 12.21 8.45
N ILE A 51 -7.85 11.99 8.18
CA ILE A 51 -7.35 10.89 7.35
C ILE A 51 -6.14 10.23 8.03
N ASN A 52 -6.26 8.94 8.35
CA ASN A 52 -5.16 8.10 8.79
C ASN A 52 -4.86 7.05 7.73
N VAL A 53 -3.60 6.94 7.33
CA VAL A 53 -3.13 5.89 6.44
C VAL A 53 -2.22 5.00 7.27
N THR A 54 -2.50 3.70 7.27
CA THR A 54 -1.67 2.71 7.94
C THR A 54 -1.15 1.71 6.93
N TYR A 55 0.03 1.16 7.20
CA TYR A 55 0.56 0.04 6.43
C TYR A 55 0.76 -1.16 7.34
N GLY A 56 0.51 -2.35 6.82
CA GLY A 56 0.69 -3.64 7.48
C GLY A 56 1.59 -4.55 6.66
N ILE A 57 2.42 -5.33 7.34
CA ILE A 57 3.18 -6.42 6.75
C ILE A 57 2.85 -7.69 7.51
N GLU A 58 2.39 -8.71 6.80
CA GLU A 58 2.27 -10.08 7.26
C GLU A 58 3.29 -10.95 6.52
N MET A 59 4.01 -11.80 7.24
CA MET A 59 4.94 -12.76 6.65
C MET A 59 4.82 -14.10 7.35
N GLU A 60 4.56 -15.11 6.54
CA GLU A 60 4.59 -16.51 6.90
C GLU A 60 5.85 -17.14 6.31
N MET A 61 6.71 -17.64 7.19
CA MET A 61 7.95 -18.31 6.83
C MET A 61 7.78 -19.82 6.97
N LEU A 62 8.40 -20.58 6.06
CA LEU A 62 8.60 -22.02 6.18
C LEU A 62 9.67 -22.35 7.22
N ASP A 63 9.66 -23.60 7.67
CA ASP A 63 10.80 -24.18 8.36
C ASP A 63 12.05 -24.07 7.47
N GLY A 64 13.16 -23.64 8.05
CA GLY A 64 14.36 -23.25 7.29
C GLY A 64 14.45 -21.74 7.00
N GLY A 65 13.37 -20.97 7.19
CA GLY A 65 13.41 -19.51 7.06
C GLY A 65 13.21 -18.98 5.64
N LEU A 66 12.58 -19.77 4.76
CA LEU A 66 12.13 -19.33 3.44
C LEU A 66 10.76 -18.67 3.53
N LEU A 67 10.46 -17.72 2.65
CA LEU A 67 9.15 -17.09 2.59
C LEU A 67 8.13 -18.05 1.95
N LYS A 68 7.01 -18.30 2.63
CA LYS A 68 5.85 -18.98 2.07
C LYS A 68 4.85 -17.99 1.49
N ARG A 69 4.49 -16.99 2.30
CA ARG A 69 3.56 -15.94 1.92
C ARG A 69 3.92 -14.64 2.61
N SER A 70 3.85 -13.53 1.89
CA SER A 70 3.83 -12.20 2.48
C SER A 70 2.61 -11.44 1.99
N SER A 71 2.09 -10.53 2.82
CA SER A 71 1.18 -9.48 2.39
C SER A 71 1.70 -8.13 2.87
N PHE A 72 1.60 -7.14 1.98
CA PHE A 72 1.80 -5.75 2.27
C PHE A 72 0.50 -5.02 2.00
N ASP A 73 -0.12 -4.50 3.04
CA ASP A 73 -1.44 -3.89 3.00
C ASP A 73 -1.34 -2.40 3.34
N VAL A 74 -2.00 -1.55 2.56
CA VAL A 74 -2.14 -0.12 2.82
C VAL A 74 -3.61 0.20 3.02
N ASP A 75 -3.95 0.47 4.27
CA ASP A 75 -5.32 0.79 4.68
C ASP A 75 -5.48 2.30 4.82
N PHE A 76 -6.58 2.81 4.28
CA PHE A 76 -7.01 4.19 4.42
C PHE A 76 -8.20 4.26 5.38
N GLU A 77 -7.99 4.90 6.52
CA GLU A 77 -9.01 5.15 7.53
C GLU A 77 -9.49 6.60 7.43
N THR A 78 -10.80 6.74 7.22
CA THR A 78 -11.53 8.01 7.27
C THR A 78 -12.60 7.94 8.34
N SER A 79 -13.18 9.09 8.69
CA SER A 79 -14.34 9.19 9.59
C SER A 79 -15.55 8.31 9.20
N VAL A 80 -15.62 7.86 7.95
CA VAL A 80 -16.71 7.05 7.40
C VAL A 80 -16.40 5.53 7.45
N GLY A 81 -15.13 5.14 7.55
CA GLY A 81 -14.73 3.72 7.53
C GLY A 81 -13.27 3.50 7.17
N ILE A 82 -12.87 2.22 7.20
CA ILE A 82 -11.55 1.73 6.78
C ILE A 82 -11.73 1.04 5.43
N SER A 83 -10.93 1.42 4.45
CA SER A 83 -10.91 0.81 3.11
C SER A 83 -9.49 0.41 2.73
N ASN A 84 -9.35 -0.73 2.07
CA ASN A 84 -8.05 -1.20 1.58
C ASN A 84 -7.74 -0.50 0.25
N LEU A 85 -6.67 0.29 0.22
CA LEU A 85 -6.24 1.01 -0.99
C LEU A 85 -5.42 0.11 -1.89
N LEU A 86 -4.46 -0.62 -1.31
CA LEU A 86 -3.51 -1.47 -2.01
C LEU A 86 -3.14 -2.65 -1.11
N SER A 87 -3.27 -3.86 -1.65
CA SER A 87 -2.69 -5.07 -1.08
C SER A 87 -1.76 -5.71 -2.10
N VAL A 88 -0.53 -5.98 -1.69
CA VAL A 88 0.46 -6.71 -2.48
C VAL A 88 0.80 -7.97 -1.71
N GLY A 89 0.32 -9.11 -2.20
CA GLY A 89 0.70 -10.40 -1.67
C GLY A 89 1.77 -11.06 -2.54
N MET A 90 2.73 -11.73 -1.91
CA MET A 90 3.64 -12.64 -2.61
C MET A 90 3.45 -14.02 -2.04
N PHE A 91 3.52 -15.03 -2.89
CA PHE A 91 3.48 -16.42 -2.48
C PHE A 91 4.60 -17.19 -3.15
N ALA A 92 5.16 -18.14 -2.43
CA ALA A 92 6.15 -19.05 -2.95
C ALA A 92 5.97 -20.44 -2.36
N GLU A 93 6.14 -21.44 -3.21
CA GLU A 93 5.95 -22.86 -2.92
C GLU A 93 7.13 -23.64 -3.53
N GLY A 94 7.50 -24.78 -2.96
CA GLY A 94 8.59 -25.64 -3.48
C GLY A 94 10.02 -25.06 -3.37
N LEU A 95 10.23 -23.89 -2.73
CA LEU A 95 11.55 -23.27 -2.59
C LEU A 95 12.54 -24.05 -1.70
N SER A 96 12.04 -24.95 -0.86
CA SER A 96 12.86 -25.80 0.03
C SER A 96 13.85 -26.68 -0.74
N SER A 97 13.46 -27.15 -1.93
CA SER A 97 14.30 -27.96 -2.82
C SER A 97 15.58 -27.23 -3.26
N ILE A 98 15.55 -25.90 -3.32
CA ILE A 98 16.65 -25.05 -3.78
C ILE A 98 17.56 -24.65 -2.63
N ALA A 99 16.98 -24.46 -1.44
CA ALA A 99 17.73 -24.14 -0.23
C ALA A 99 18.53 -25.32 0.34
N GLY A 100 18.33 -26.53 -0.21
CA GLY A 100 19.02 -27.75 0.24
C GLY A 100 18.52 -28.26 1.59
N ASP A 101 17.32 -27.84 2.01
CA ASP A 101 16.70 -28.28 3.26
C ASP A 101 15.95 -29.61 3.02
N SER A 102 16.35 -30.65 3.74
CA SER A 102 15.80 -32.01 3.61
C SER A 102 14.42 -32.21 4.26
N SER A 103 13.83 -31.12 4.78
CA SER A 103 12.54 -31.12 5.49
C SER A 103 11.35 -30.66 4.62
N GLY A 104 11.62 -30.21 3.39
CA GLY A 104 10.61 -29.67 2.48
C GLY A 104 9.84 -30.71 1.67
N GLU A 105 8.72 -30.29 1.10
CA GLU A 105 7.84 -31.09 0.23
C GLU A 105 8.61 -31.63 -0.99
N GLU A 106 9.12 -32.85 -0.88
CA GLU A 106 9.81 -33.53 -1.98
C GLU A 106 8.84 -33.73 -3.15
N GLY A 107 9.17 -33.14 -4.31
CA GLY A 107 8.43 -33.32 -5.56
C GLY A 107 7.51 -32.17 -5.97
N VAL A 108 7.50 -31.04 -5.24
CA VAL A 108 6.79 -29.83 -5.67
C VAL A 108 7.71 -28.93 -6.48
N ASP A 109 7.31 -28.60 -7.70
CA ASP A 109 8.04 -27.66 -8.55
C ASP A 109 8.01 -26.25 -7.93
N PRO A 110 9.18 -25.57 -7.84
CA PRO A 110 9.25 -24.26 -7.24
C PRO A 110 8.41 -23.29 -8.05
N THR A 111 7.43 -22.68 -7.37
CA THR A 111 6.50 -21.73 -7.97
C THR A 111 6.47 -20.49 -7.10
N ALA A 112 6.55 -19.31 -7.73
CA ALA A 112 6.33 -18.05 -7.02
C ALA A 112 5.51 -17.09 -7.85
N GLY A 113 4.74 -16.26 -7.15
CA GLY A 113 3.92 -15.25 -7.79
C GLY A 113 3.57 -14.11 -6.85
N MET A 114 2.83 -13.17 -7.43
CA MET A 114 2.33 -11.98 -6.76
C MET A 114 0.83 -11.85 -7.02
N GLU A 115 0.10 -11.54 -5.95
CA GLU A 115 -1.30 -11.15 -5.99
C GLU A 115 -1.39 -9.65 -5.69
N LEU A 116 -2.21 -8.93 -6.46
CA LEU A 116 -2.41 -7.50 -6.28
C LEU A 116 -3.89 -7.20 -6.13
N THR A 117 -4.25 -6.51 -5.06
CA THR A 117 -5.57 -5.92 -4.88
C THR A 117 -5.43 -4.41 -4.87
N PHE A 118 -6.26 -3.72 -5.63
CA PHE A 118 -6.26 -2.27 -5.72
C PHE A 118 -7.69 -1.75 -5.61
N LEU A 119 -7.93 -0.84 -4.66
CA LEU A 119 -9.27 -0.30 -4.37
C LEU A 119 -10.32 -1.43 -4.19
N GLU A 120 -9.97 -2.43 -3.37
CA GLU A 120 -10.81 -3.61 -3.11
C GLU A 120 -11.07 -4.53 -4.32
N SER A 121 -10.49 -4.23 -5.49
CA SER A 121 -10.55 -5.07 -6.68
C SER A 121 -9.30 -5.92 -6.82
N SER A 122 -9.45 -7.24 -6.77
CA SER A 122 -8.35 -8.18 -6.97
C SER A 122 -8.02 -8.30 -8.45
N LEU A 123 -6.77 -8.03 -8.82
CA LEU A 123 -6.25 -8.30 -10.15
C LEU A 123 -5.88 -9.77 -10.30
N ARG A 124 -5.69 -10.22 -11.54
CA ARG A 124 -5.20 -11.57 -11.84
C ARG A 124 -3.79 -11.74 -11.23
N PRO A 125 -3.55 -12.81 -10.45
CA PRO A 125 -2.21 -13.09 -9.93
C PRO A 125 -1.21 -13.26 -11.07
N TYR A 126 -0.01 -12.75 -10.84
CA TYR A 126 1.12 -12.86 -11.76
C TYR A 126 2.08 -13.92 -11.25
N VAL A 127 2.33 -14.96 -12.03
CA VAL A 127 3.27 -16.03 -11.68
C VAL A 127 4.63 -15.67 -12.29
N PHE A 128 5.66 -15.57 -11.45
CA PHE A 128 7.02 -15.27 -11.88
C PHE A 128 7.67 -16.46 -12.58
N PHE A 129 7.50 -17.64 -11.99
CA PHE A 129 8.00 -18.91 -12.51
C PHE A 129 7.15 -20.04 -11.92
N SER A 130 7.08 -21.15 -12.66
CA SER A 130 6.29 -22.34 -12.30
C SER A 130 7.12 -23.62 -12.26
N SER A 131 8.40 -23.55 -12.62
CA SER A 131 9.31 -24.69 -12.63
C SER A 131 10.74 -24.30 -12.23
N THR A 132 11.50 -25.31 -11.81
CA THR A 132 12.93 -25.13 -11.49
C THR A 132 13.71 -24.60 -12.69
N SER A 133 13.43 -25.09 -13.90
CA SER A 133 14.11 -24.65 -15.12
C SER A 133 13.88 -23.18 -15.44
N GLU A 134 12.65 -22.69 -15.27
CA GLU A 134 12.31 -21.27 -15.46
C GLU A 134 13.00 -20.39 -14.43
N LEU A 135 12.95 -20.77 -13.16
CA LEU A 135 13.62 -20.05 -12.09
C LEU A 135 15.14 -19.95 -12.31
N MET A 136 15.76 -21.08 -12.66
CA MET A 136 17.19 -21.12 -12.97
C MET A 136 17.48 -20.30 -14.24
N GLY A 137 16.60 -20.33 -15.23
CA GLY A 137 16.64 -19.44 -16.38
C GLY A 137 16.66 -17.96 -15.98
N HIS A 138 15.79 -17.55 -15.06
CA HIS A 138 15.73 -16.17 -14.55
C HIS A 138 16.97 -15.78 -13.73
N ALA A 139 17.46 -16.68 -12.87
CA ALA A 139 18.64 -16.46 -12.05
C ALA A 139 19.93 -16.34 -12.88
N TRP A 140 20.12 -17.18 -13.91
CA TRP A 140 21.29 -17.14 -14.79
C TRP A 140 21.24 -16.00 -15.79
N SER A 141 20.07 -15.69 -16.32
CA SER A 141 19.90 -14.58 -17.27
C SER A 141 19.97 -13.21 -16.57
N GLY A 142 19.86 -13.17 -15.23
CA GLY A 142 19.84 -11.93 -14.47
C GLY A 142 18.63 -11.05 -14.78
N THR A 143 17.58 -11.60 -15.40
CA THR A 143 16.36 -10.88 -15.81
C THR A 143 15.69 -10.11 -14.68
N ALA A 144 15.79 -10.60 -13.44
CA ALA A 144 15.23 -9.92 -12.27
C ALA A 144 16.12 -8.80 -11.72
N SER A 145 17.39 -8.70 -12.14
CA SER A 145 18.35 -7.72 -11.60
C SER A 145 18.01 -6.30 -12.01
N GLU A 146 17.33 -6.11 -13.14
CA GLU A 146 16.86 -4.81 -13.61
C GLU A 146 15.45 -4.51 -13.08
N PRO A 147 15.16 -3.25 -12.69
CA PRO A 147 13.83 -2.85 -12.25
C PRO A 147 12.76 -3.13 -13.31
N THR A 148 11.90 -4.10 -13.04
CA THR A 148 10.82 -4.52 -13.92
C THR A 148 9.50 -3.92 -13.41
N PRO A 149 8.73 -3.20 -14.26
CA PRO A 149 7.45 -2.64 -13.85
C PRO A 149 6.41 -3.75 -13.67
N ALA A 150 5.76 -3.79 -12.52
CA ALA A 150 4.70 -4.73 -12.19
C ALA A 150 3.30 -4.11 -12.40
N LEU A 151 3.13 -2.83 -12.06
CA LEU A 151 1.89 -2.08 -12.31
C LEU A 151 2.22 -0.64 -12.67
N GLN A 152 1.79 -0.19 -13.84
CA GLN A 152 1.91 1.20 -14.26
C GLN A 152 0.58 1.66 -14.83
N GLY A 153 0.00 2.70 -14.24
CA GLY A 153 -1.32 3.14 -14.67
C GLY A 153 -1.80 4.42 -14.02
N ILE A 154 -2.81 5.00 -14.66
CA ILE A 154 -3.55 6.15 -14.17
C ILE A 154 -5.01 5.71 -14.02
N PHE A 155 -5.51 5.78 -12.79
CA PHE A 155 -6.84 5.36 -12.41
C PHE A 155 -7.69 6.57 -12.04
N ALA A 156 -8.91 6.64 -12.57
CA ALA A 156 -9.89 7.63 -12.15
C ALA A 156 -10.58 7.13 -10.86
N LEU A 157 -10.42 7.86 -9.76
CA LEU A 157 -11.03 7.53 -8.46
C LEU A 157 -12.45 8.08 -8.32
N SER A 158 -12.71 9.25 -8.89
CA SER A 158 -14.02 9.92 -8.85
C SER A 158 -14.15 10.76 -10.11
N ASP A 159 -15.31 10.74 -10.74
CA ASP A 159 -15.69 11.63 -11.83
C ASP A 159 -17.19 11.93 -11.67
N ASP A 160 -17.49 12.72 -10.64
CA ASP A 160 -18.85 13.04 -10.25
C ASP A 160 -19.22 14.43 -10.76
N LYS A 161 -20.37 14.52 -11.44
CA LYS A 161 -20.95 15.78 -11.88
C LYS A 161 -22.40 15.87 -11.44
N ASN A 162 -22.65 16.77 -10.50
CA ASN A 162 -23.96 16.99 -9.92
C ASN A 162 -24.46 18.39 -10.26
N LEU A 163 -25.69 18.44 -10.76
CA LEU A 163 -26.43 19.69 -10.97
C LEU A 163 -27.50 19.78 -9.88
N LEU A 164 -27.41 20.81 -9.07
CA LEU A 164 -28.29 21.07 -7.93
C LEU A 164 -29.05 22.37 -8.20
N VAL A 165 -30.38 22.27 -8.27
CA VAL A 165 -31.24 23.46 -8.28
C VAL A 165 -31.44 23.90 -6.83
N LEU A 166 -30.99 25.09 -6.50
CA LEU A 166 -31.13 25.65 -5.17
C LEU A 166 -32.55 26.20 -4.94
N ASN A 167 -32.98 26.29 -3.69
CA ASN A 167 -34.33 26.78 -3.34
C ASN A 167 -34.61 28.22 -3.80
N ASN A 168 -33.57 28.98 -4.11
CA ASN A 168 -33.65 30.34 -4.65
C ASN A 168 -33.70 30.38 -6.19
N GLY A 169 -33.83 29.22 -6.86
CA GLY A 169 -33.89 29.09 -8.32
C GLY A 169 -32.53 29.12 -9.03
N MET A 170 -31.42 29.32 -8.32
CA MET A 170 -30.07 29.29 -8.91
C MET A 170 -29.63 27.85 -9.21
N ILE A 171 -28.77 27.70 -10.21
CA ILE A 171 -28.20 26.40 -10.57
C ILE A 171 -26.78 26.32 -10.01
N ALA A 172 -26.56 25.38 -9.09
CA ALA A 172 -25.26 25.02 -8.57
C ALA A 172 -24.77 23.75 -9.27
N GLN A 173 -23.65 23.83 -9.97
CA GLN A 173 -22.98 22.70 -10.60
C GLN A 173 -21.74 22.35 -9.78
N LEU A 174 -21.67 21.10 -9.34
CA LEU A 174 -20.55 20.53 -8.60
C LEU A 174 -19.88 19.49 -9.49
N GLU A 175 -18.59 19.64 -9.73
CA GLU A 175 -17.77 18.68 -10.45
C GLU A 175 -16.62 18.25 -9.55
N LEU A 176 -16.45 16.94 -9.35
CA LEU A 176 -15.35 16.35 -8.59
C LEU A 176 -14.64 15.33 -9.47
N ARG A 177 -13.34 15.53 -9.67
CA ARG A 177 -12.47 14.63 -10.43
C ARG A 177 -11.28 14.22 -9.60
N GLY A 178 -11.12 12.92 -9.39
CA GLY A 178 -10.00 12.31 -8.70
C GLY A 178 -9.24 11.38 -9.62
N VAL A 179 -7.92 11.52 -9.66
CA VAL A 179 -7.02 10.69 -10.46
C VAL A 179 -5.85 10.22 -9.60
N LEU A 180 -5.54 8.94 -9.66
CA LEU A 180 -4.43 8.30 -8.97
C LEU A 180 -3.50 7.66 -10.00
N SER A 181 -2.26 8.12 -10.04
CA SER A 181 -1.18 7.52 -10.81
C SER A 181 -0.39 6.58 -9.90
N VAL A 182 -0.13 5.35 -10.36
CA VAL A 182 0.68 4.37 -9.63
C VAL A 182 1.75 3.82 -10.58
N ASP A 183 2.97 3.72 -10.06
CA ASP A 183 4.11 3.10 -10.71
C ASP A 183 4.80 2.17 -9.70
N LEU A 184 4.56 0.88 -9.83
CA LEU A 184 5.14 -0.19 -9.04
C LEU A 184 6.16 -0.93 -9.89
N SER A 185 7.41 -0.96 -9.42
CA SER A 185 8.50 -1.70 -10.03
C SER A 185 9.24 -2.53 -8.98
N ALA A 186 9.82 -3.65 -9.41
CA ALA A 186 10.57 -4.55 -8.55
C ALA A 186 11.85 -5.02 -9.25
N SER A 187 12.90 -5.21 -8.46
CA SER A 187 14.16 -5.84 -8.88
C SER A 187 14.64 -6.79 -7.79
N ILE A 188 15.22 -7.91 -8.20
CA ILE A 188 15.76 -8.94 -7.32
C ILE A 188 17.12 -9.36 -7.88
N GLN A 189 18.13 -9.31 -7.01
CA GLN A 189 19.46 -9.83 -7.26
C GLN A 189 19.68 -11.04 -6.36
N ILE A 190 20.15 -12.14 -6.94
CA ILE A 190 20.44 -13.38 -6.23
C ILE A 190 21.87 -13.76 -6.55
N SER A 191 22.70 -13.94 -5.53
CA SER A 191 24.04 -14.50 -5.67
C SER A 191 24.10 -15.84 -4.95
N LEU A 192 24.12 -16.93 -5.72
CA LEU A 192 24.28 -18.28 -5.19
C LEU A 192 25.70 -18.50 -4.62
N TRP A 193 26.70 -17.81 -5.16
CA TRP A 193 28.09 -17.90 -4.69
C TRP A 193 28.30 -17.21 -3.35
N ASN A 194 27.77 -15.98 -3.21
CA ASN A 194 27.84 -15.23 -1.97
C ASN A 194 26.73 -15.61 -0.97
N ARG A 195 25.79 -16.47 -1.40
CA ARG A 195 24.61 -16.91 -0.63
C ARG A 195 23.80 -15.75 -0.06
N ASN A 196 23.56 -14.74 -0.88
CA ASN A 196 22.74 -13.60 -0.52
C ASN A 196 21.72 -13.26 -1.62
N SER A 197 20.65 -12.60 -1.21
CA SER A 197 19.65 -12.03 -2.10
C SER A 197 19.29 -10.64 -1.64
N GLN A 198 19.20 -9.72 -2.59
CA GLN A 198 18.73 -8.37 -2.38
C GLN A 198 17.51 -8.14 -3.27
N SER A 199 16.40 -7.75 -2.67
CA SER A 199 15.19 -7.35 -3.38
C SER A 199 14.88 -5.89 -3.07
N GLN A 200 14.45 -5.17 -4.09
CA GLN A 200 14.03 -3.78 -4.00
C GLN A 200 12.71 -3.62 -4.74
N VAL A 201 11.70 -3.17 -4.02
CA VAL A 201 10.37 -2.83 -4.58
C VAL A 201 10.18 -1.33 -4.42
N LYS A 202 9.97 -0.63 -5.54
CA LYS A 202 9.71 0.80 -5.58
C LYS A 202 8.28 1.03 -5.99
N ASN A 203 7.55 1.79 -5.19
CA ASN A 203 6.21 2.23 -5.46
C ASN A 203 6.16 3.76 -5.42
N ALA A 204 5.81 4.37 -6.54
CA ALA A 204 5.51 5.80 -6.62
C ALA A 204 4.01 6.00 -6.91
N ALA A 205 3.36 6.80 -6.08
CA ALA A 205 1.96 7.13 -6.20
C ALA A 205 1.73 8.65 -6.19
N ALA A 206 0.90 9.14 -7.11
CA ALA A 206 0.51 10.54 -7.18
C ALA A 206 -1.01 10.65 -7.26
N LEU A 207 -1.59 11.38 -6.31
CA LEU A 207 -3.02 11.65 -6.22
C LEU A 207 -3.29 13.11 -6.61
N LEU A 208 -4.22 13.31 -7.54
CA LEU A 208 -4.76 14.62 -7.91
C LEU A 208 -6.27 14.58 -7.73
N MET A 209 -6.81 15.45 -6.89
CA MET A 209 -8.24 15.70 -6.78
C MET A 209 -8.53 17.16 -7.11
N VAL A 210 -9.43 17.37 -8.07
CA VAL A 210 -9.89 18.69 -8.51
C VAL A 210 -11.39 18.74 -8.30
N GLY A 211 -11.85 19.70 -7.53
CA GLY A 211 -13.28 19.98 -7.39
C GLY A 211 -13.59 21.40 -7.80
N VAL A 212 -14.66 21.56 -8.57
CA VAL A 212 -15.16 22.83 -9.06
C VAL A 212 -16.63 22.94 -8.70
N ALA A 213 -16.97 24.01 -7.98
CA ALA A 213 -18.34 24.39 -7.67
C ALA A 213 -18.64 25.71 -8.35
N THR A 214 -19.58 25.72 -9.29
CA THR A 214 -20.07 26.93 -9.94
C THR A 214 -21.52 27.16 -9.58
N VAL A 215 -21.83 28.35 -9.09
CA VAL A 215 -23.20 28.82 -8.89
C VAL A 215 -23.46 29.88 -9.93
N ASP A 216 -24.40 29.59 -10.83
CA ASP A 216 -24.80 30.49 -11.89
C ASP A 216 -26.13 31.16 -11.56
N SER A 217 -26.21 32.44 -11.86
CA SER A 217 -27.41 33.26 -11.79
C SER A 217 -27.37 34.27 -12.93
N ASP A 218 -28.51 34.76 -13.36
CA ASP A 218 -28.59 35.70 -14.50
C ASP A 218 -27.74 36.96 -14.31
N ILE A 219 -27.48 37.36 -13.06
CA ILE A 219 -26.80 38.60 -12.69
C ILE A 219 -25.32 38.36 -12.36
N ALA A 220 -24.99 37.23 -11.76
CA ALA A 220 -23.65 36.96 -11.25
C ALA A 220 -23.27 35.49 -11.31
N LYS A 221 -21.99 35.23 -11.60
CA LYS A 221 -21.39 33.90 -11.64
C LYS A 221 -20.34 33.78 -10.54
N THR A 222 -20.51 32.81 -9.66
CA THR A 222 -19.55 32.49 -8.60
C THR A 222 -18.94 31.13 -8.84
N GLN A 223 -17.62 31.03 -8.77
CA GLN A 223 -16.90 29.77 -8.90
C GLN A 223 -15.93 29.58 -7.76
N GLY A 224 -15.96 28.41 -7.13
CA GLY A 224 -14.93 27.92 -6.21
C GLY A 224 -14.27 26.69 -6.80
N ALA A 225 -12.95 26.68 -6.91
CA ALA A 225 -12.17 25.53 -7.32
C ALA A 225 -11.19 25.15 -6.22
N PHE A 226 -11.05 23.86 -5.93
CA PHE A 226 -10.02 23.32 -5.07
C PHE A 226 -9.21 22.26 -5.81
N ASN A 227 -7.89 22.31 -5.63
CA ASN A 227 -6.97 21.30 -6.14
C ASN A 227 -6.20 20.74 -4.96
N PHE A 228 -6.29 19.44 -4.76
CA PHE A 228 -5.52 18.66 -3.80
C PHE A 228 -4.55 17.77 -4.57
N MET A 229 -3.27 17.88 -4.25
CA MET A 229 -2.21 17.05 -4.82
C MET A 229 -1.44 16.39 -3.68
N GLY A 230 -1.28 15.08 -3.76
CA GLY A 230 -0.43 14.29 -2.88
C GLY A 230 0.55 13.47 -3.70
N GLN A 231 1.80 13.41 -3.27
CA GLN A 231 2.82 12.55 -3.86
C GLN A 231 3.44 11.72 -2.76
N SER A 232 3.50 10.41 -2.99
CA SER A 232 4.13 9.44 -2.11
C SER A 232 5.07 8.57 -2.92
N ALA A 233 6.23 8.26 -2.35
CA ALA A 233 7.09 7.21 -2.86
C ALA A 233 7.47 6.32 -1.68
N ILE A 234 7.54 5.03 -1.92
CA ILE A 234 7.88 4.01 -0.95
C ILE A 234 8.88 3.09 -1.61
N GLU A 235 9.96 2.80 -0.91
CA GLU A 235 10.99 1.87 -1.32
C GLU A 235 11.14 0.80 -0.25
N PHE A 236 10.87 -0.44 -0.62
CA PHE A 236 11.00 -1.59 0.25
C PHE A 236 12.23 -2.38 -0.16
N LYS A 237 13.20 -2.48 0.75
CA LYS A 237 14.42 -3.27 0.58
C LYS A 237 14.36 -4.50 1.46
N THR A 238 14.68 -5.63 0.87
CA THR A 238 14.81 -6.90 1.58
C THR A 238 16.20 -7.45 1.30
N ASP A 239 17.00 -7.60 2.35
CA ASP A 239 18.29 -8.26 2.27
C ASP A 239 18.19 -9.61 3.00
N LEU A 240 18.48 -10.69 2.28
CA LEU A 240 18.45 -12.05 2.76
C LEU A 240 19.85 -12.67 2.65
N GLU A 241 20.39 -13.15 3.77
CA GLU A 241 21.62 -13.94 3.80
C GLU A 241 21.28 -15.37 4.18
N PHE A 242 21.53 -16.30 3.25
CA PHE A 242 21.23 -17.73 3.41
C PHE A 242 22.51 -18.57 3.54
N TYR A 243 23.57 -18.00 4.11
CA TYR A 243 24.84 -18.69 4.34
C TYR A 243 24.77 -19.71 5.50
N GLU A 244 24.14 -19.32 6.61
CA GLU A 244 23.96 -20.12 7.83
C GLU A 244 22.48 -20.18 8.20
N SER A 245 22.02 -21.31 8.75
CA SER A 245 20.69 -21.45 9.32
C SER A 245 20.71 -21.03 10.80
N PRO A 246 19.77 -20.18 11.27
CA PRO A 246 18.63 -19.61 10.55
C PRO A 246 19.02 -18.47 9.61
N PHE A 247 18.37 -18.40 8.45
CA PHE A 247 18.61 -17.33 7.49
C PHE A 247 18.37 -15.95 8.11
N LYS A 248 19.26 -15.01 7.83
CA LYS A 248 19.15 -13.64 8.31
C LYS A 248 18.40 -12.84 7.27
N MET A 249 17.31 -12.22 7.68
CA MET A 249 16.49 -11.37 6.83
C MET A 249 16.36 -9.98 7.46
N CYS A 250 16.69 -8.96 6.69
CA CYS A 250 16.50 -7.57 7.05
C CYS A 250 15.47 -6.95 6.11
N LEU A 251 14.46 -6.31 6.69
CA LEU A 251 13.43 -5.58 5.96
C LEU A 251 13.57 -4.11 6.29
N GLN A 252 13.69 -3.29 5.26
CA GLN A 252 13.75 -1.85 5.39
C GLN A 252 12.72 -1.21 4.47
N MET A 253 11.80 -0.46 5.06
CA MET A 253 10.89 0.41 4.34
C MET A 253 11.42 1.84 4.46
N ASP A 254 11.79 2.43 3.33
CA ASP A 254 12.16 3.83 3.24
C ASP A 254 11.06 4.60 2.51
N HIS A 255 10.58 5.69 3.08
CA HIS A 255 9.59 6.54 2.43
C HIS A 255 10.03 8.00 2.53
N PRO A 256 10.26 8.74 1.43
CA PRO A 256 10.47 10.19 1.48
C PRO A 256 9.30 10.95 2.08
N ASP A 257 9.56 12.22 2.42
CA ASP A 257 8.55 13.13 2.95
C ASP A 257 7.38 13.29 1.97
N VAL A 258 6.16 13.15 2.48
CA VAL A 258 4.94 13.28 1.67
C VAL A 258 4.62 14.76 1.49
N ILE A 259 4.60 15.21 0.23
CA ILE A 259 4.27 16.60 -0.11
C ILE A 259 2.78 16.70 -0.43
N ILE A 260 2.05 17.43 0.41
CA ILE A 260 0.65 17.77 0.17
C ILE A 260 0.55 19.23 -0.28
N LYS A 261 0.05 19.45 -1.50
CA LYS A 261 -0.25 20.78 -2.03
C LYS A 261 -1.76 20.96 -2.13
N ARG A 262 -2.27 22.02 -1.50
CA ARG A 262 -3.67 22.43 -1.56
C ARG A 262 -3.74 23.82 -2.18
N ASN A 263 -4.48 23.97 -3.26
CA ASN A 263 -4.76 25.25 -3.87
C ASN A 263 -6.27 25.48 -3.88
N PHE A 264 -6.70 26.58 -3.27
CA PHE A 264 -8.09 27.01 -3.33
C PHE A 264 -8.16 28.29 -4.16
N GLN A 265 -9.08 28.33 -5.10
CA GLN A 265 -9.32 29.47 -5.98
C GLN A 265 -10.80 29.84 -5.92
N ARG A 266 -11.09 31.12 -5.79
CA ARG A 266 -12.44 31.66 -5.83
C ARG A 266 -12.49 32.77 -6.87
N SER A 267 -13.42 32.66 -7.80
CA SER A 267 -13.77 33.69 -8.78
C SER A 267 -15.19 34.18 -8.53
N PHE A 268 -15.38 35.48 -8.70
CA PHE A 268 -16.68 36.12 -8.73
C PHE A 268 -16.71 37.08 -9.91
N GLU A 269 -17.76 36.97 -10.73
CA GLU A 269 -17.96 37.76 -11.93
C GLU A 269 -19.41 38.24 -12.00
N ILE A 270 -19.63 39.48 -12.43
CA ILE A 270 -20.96 40.06 -12.63
C ILE A 270 -21.22 40.14 -14.14
N THR A 271 -22.28 39.48 -14.59
CA THR A 271 -22.66 39.37 -16.00
C THR A 271 -22.92 40.77 -16.58
N GLY A 272 -22.22 41.13 -17.67
CA GLY A 272 -22.35 42.44 -18.32
C GLY A 272 -21.46 43.56 -17.77
N SER A 273 -20.60 43.28 -16.78
CA SER A 273 -19.60 44.22 -16.27
C SER A 273 -18.17 43.71 -16.47
N LYS A 274 -17.16 44.60 -16.38
CA LYS A 274 -15.74 44.19 -16.31
C LYS A 274 -15.32 43.74 -14.89
N PHE A 275 -16.25 43.64 -13.96
CA PHE A 275 -15.95 43.36 -12.55
C PHE A 275 -15.70 41.86 -12.36
N LEU A 276 -14.42 41.52 -12.17
CA LEU A 276 -13.95 40.16 -11.92
C LEU A 276 -13.01 40.15 -10.72
N VAL A 277 -13.36 39.38 -9.70
CA VAL A 277 -12.55 39.20 -8.49
C VAL A 277 -12.07 37.77 -8.43
N LYS A 278 -10.76 37.57 -8.49
CA LYS A 278 -10.10 36.27 -8.30
C LYS A 278 -9.25 36.30 -7.04
N LYS A 279 -9.48 35.35 -6.13
CA LYS A 279 -8.64 35.12 -4.94
C LYS A 279 -8.12 33.70 -4.96
N SER A 280 -6.82 33.52 -4.76
CA SER A 280 -6.20 32.20 -4.67
C SER A 280 -5.44 32.07 -3.34
N LYS A 281 -5.54 30.92 -2.71
CA LYS A 281 -4.81 30.56 -1.50
C LYS A 281 -4.12 29.22 -1.73
N LYS A 282 -2.78 29.26 -1.74
CA LYS A 282 -1.94 28.07 -1.85
C LYS A 282 -1.43 27.70 -0.46
N ARG A 283 -1.50 26.42 -0.12
CA ARG A 283 -0.90 25.83 1.08
C ARG A 283 -0.09 24.62 0.67
N LYS A 284 1.16 24.56 1.13
CA LYS A 284 2.01 23.38 1.01
C LYS A 284 2.25 22.88 2.44
N ARG A 285 1.93 21.63 2.71
CA ARG A 285 2.28 20.95 3.94
C ARG A 285 3.23 19.82 3.56
N LEU A 286 4.38 19.81 4.22
CA LEU A 286 5.31 18.69 4.17
C LEU A 286 5.02 17.85 5.40
N ILE A 287 4.73 16.58 5.21
CA ILE A 287 4.57 15.64 6.31
C ILE A 287 5.89 14.86 6.38
N PRO A 288 6.72 15.16 7.40
CA PRO A 288 7.96 14.45 7.58
C PRO A 288 7.68 13.00 7.96
N ARG A 289 8.70 12.15 7.75
CA ARG A 289 8.76 10.77 8.26
C ARG A 289 8.40 10.66 9.74
#